data_AF-A0A3B4ACX2-F1
#
_entry.id   AF-A0A3B4ACX2-F1
#
_cell.length_a   1.000
_cell.length_b   1.000
_cell.length_c   1.000
_cell.angle_alpha   90.00
_cell.angle_beta   90.00
_cell.angle_gamma   90.00
#
_symmetry.space_group_name_H-M   'P 1'
#
loop_
_entity.id
_entity.type
_entity.pdbx_description
1 polymer ?
#
loop_
_entity_poly.entity_id
_entity_poly.type
_entity_poly.pdbx_seq_one_letter_code
_entity_poly.pdbx_strand_id
1 'polypeptide(L)'
;MAYLVEFAVDPQDEAERQEQRLALIADHLGFSWTELARELNFSEDRINLIRAEYPNSLQDQSHALLRFWAEQEGKTTLIKRLTSINRMDIVHLIETKIMKSTRDETSHTYAEIEQTIALDHSEGKSYFKNINHLTQTTFITILLPTQFMILRFLCSS
;
A
#
# COMPACT_ATOMS: atom_id res chain seq x y z
N MET A 1 -31.20 6.11 -15.23
CA MET A 1 -29.98 5.37 -15.56
C MET A 1 -28.89 5.95 -14.67
N ALA A 2 -28.68 5.35 -13.50
CA ALA A 2 -27.74 5.84 -12.50
C ALA A 2 -26.31 5.51 -12.97
N TYR A 3 -25.52 6.54 -13.23
CA TYR A 3 -24.07 6.39 -13.33
C TYR A 3 -23.54 6.25 -11.91
N LEU A 4 -23.34 5.00 -11.47
CA LEU A 4 -22.41 4.72 -10.39
C LEU A 4 -21.03 5.08 -10.93
N VAL A 5 -20.57 6.30 -10.67
CA VAL A 5 -19.17 6.66 -10.85
C VAL A 5 -18.42 5.89 -9.78
N GLU A 6 -17.88 4.74 -10.18
CA GLU A 6 -16.92 3.96 -9.42
C GLU A 6 -15.72 4.89 -9.14
N PHE A 7 -15.68 5.49 -7.96
CA PHE A 7 -14.47 6.17 -7.46
C PHE A 7 -13.49 5.11 -6.94
N ALA A 8 -13.22 4.11 -7.78
CA ALA A 8 -12.10 3.22 -7.59
C ALA A 8 -10.87 4.02 -8.05
N VAL A 9 -9.89 4.21 -7.16
CA VAL A 9 -8.53 4.57 -7.58
C VAL A 9 -8.19 3.67 -8.76
N ASP A 10 -7.88 4.26 -9.92
CA ASP A 10 -7.63 3.48 -11.12
C ASP A 10 -6.48 2.51 -10.80
N PRO A 11 -6.68 1.18 -10.94
CA PRO A 11 -5.61 0.21 -10.73
C PRO A 11 -4.33 0.55 -11.52
N GLN A 12 -4.47 1.24 -12.65
CA GLN A 12 -3.37 1.75 -13.45
C GLN A 12 -2.55 2.81 -12.69
N ASP A 13 -3.21 3.71 -11.95
CA ASP A 13 -2.55 4.76 -11.17
C ASP A 13 -1.80 4.19 -9.95
N GLU A 14 -2.31 3.11 -9.32
CA GLU A 14 -1.58 2.43 -8.24
C GLU A 14 -0.38 1.65 -8.78
N ALA A 15 -0.51 0.98 -9.93
CA ALA A 15 0.60 0.29 -10.58
C ALA A 15 1.71 1.27 -10.97
N GLU A 16 1.37 2.43 -11.52
CA GLU A 16 2.33 3.48 -11.87
C GLU A 16 3.02 4.06 -10.63
N ARG A 17 2.26 4.38 -9.57
CA ARG A 17 2.84 4.84 -8.29
C ARG A 17 3.76 3.79 -7.68
N GLN A 18 3.39 2.51 -7.77
CA GLN A 18 4.23 1.43 -7.28
C GLN A 18 5.52 1.30 -8.10
N GLU A 19 5.45 1.36 -9.42
CA GLU A 19 6.63 1.37 -10.31
C GLU A 19 7.58 2.53 -9.97
N GLN A 20 7.04 3.74 -9.78
CA GLN A 20 7.82 4.92 -9.37
C GLN A 20 8.53 4.71 -8.02
N ARG A 21 7.86 4.07 -7.06
CA ARG A 21 8.45 3.72 -5.75
C ARG A 21 9.59 2.71 -5.92
N LEU A 22 9.44 1.71 -6.78
CA LEU A 22 10.49 0.71 -7.06
C LEU A 22 11.69 1.36 -7.76
N ALA A 23 11.46 2.25 -8.73
CA ALA A 23 12.51 3.02 -9.41
C ALA A 23 13.36 3.83 -8.44
N LEU A 24 12.70 4.56 -7.53
CA LEU A 24 13.38 5.35 -6.50
C LEU A 24 14.25 4.49 -5.57
N ILE A 25 13.79 3.29 -5.20
CA ILE A 25 14.59 2.36 -4.40
C ILE A 25 15.76 1.81 -5.24
N ALA A 26 15.52 1.46 -6.50
CA ALA A 26 16.54 0.92 -7.42
C ALA A 26 17.72 1.89 -7.62
N ASP A 27 17.43 3.19 -7.75
CA ASP A 27 18.44 4.26 -7.88
C ASP A 27 19.43 4.26 -6.71
N HIS A 28 18.94 3.97 -5.50
CA HIS A 28 19.76 3.92 -4.30
C HIS A 28 20.40 2.55 -4.11
N LEU A 29 19.75 1.48 -4.55
CA LEU A 29 20.23 0.11 -4.33
C LEU A 29 21.57 -0.14 -5.02
N GLY A 30 21.68 0.14 -6.31
CA GLY A 30 22.94 0.07 -7.05
C GLY A 30 23.70 -1.24 -6.80
N PHE A 31 25.00 -1.16 -6.51
CA PHE A 31 25.87 -2.33 -6.31
C PHE A 31 25.39 -3.34 -5.26
N SER A 32 24.57 -2.94 -4.29
CA SER A 32 24.01 -3.83 -3.26
C SER A 32 22.94 -4.78 -3.78
N TRP A 33 22.49 -4.66 -5.04
CA TRP A 33 21.37 -5.44 -5.57
C TRP A 33 21.61 -6.95 -5.50
N THR A 34 22.84 -7.43 -5.76
CA THR A 34 23.13 -8.88 -5.67
C THR A 34 23.11 -9.39 -4.24
N GLU A 35 23.50 -8.57 -3.28
CA GLU A 35 23.48 -8.92 -1.86
C GLU A 35 22.04 -8.98 -1.36
N LEU A 36 21.21 -8.00 -1.75
CA LEU A 36 19.78 -8.01 -1.48
C LEU A 36 19.11 -9.24 -2.13
N ALA A 37 19.43 -9.57 -3.37
CA ALA A 37 18.86 -10.71 -4.08
C ALA A 37 19.11 -12.03 -3.33
N ARG A 38 20.32 -12.23 -2.80
CA ARG A 38 20.66 -13.41 -1.99
C ARG A 38 19.88 -13.44 -0.68
N GLU A 39 19.73 -12.29 -0.02
CA GLU A 39 18.90 -12.20 1.19
C GLU A 39 17.41 -12.42 0.94
N LEU A 40 16.95 -12.12 -0.28
CA LEU A 40 15.62 -12.46 -0.78
C LEU A 40 15.52 -13.89 -1.34
N ASN A 41 16.54 -14.72 -1.13
CA ASN A 41 16.59 -16.12 -1.54
C ASN A 41 16.49 -16.35 -3.06
N PHE A 42 16.87 -15.38 -3.89
CA PHE A 42 17.04 -15.61 -5.33
C PHE A 42 18.22 -16.54 -5.58
N SER A 43 18.07 -17.48 -6.52
CA SER A 43 19.17 -18.35 -6.95
C SER A 43 20.25 -17.57 -7.72
N GLU A 44 21.48 -18.05 -7.68
CA GLU A 44 22.58 -17.46 -8.48
C GLU A 44 22.26 -17.48 -9.99
N ASP A 45 21.56 -18.50 -10.47
CA ASP A 45 21.12 -18.55 -11.88
C ASP A 45 20.18 -17.40 -12.21
N ARG A 46 19.24 -17.05 -11.30
CA ARG A 46 18.33 -15.92 -11.50
C ARG A 46 19.07 -14.58 -11.41
N ILE A 47 20.03 -14.45 -10.49
CA ILE A 47 20.89 -13.27 -10.39
C ILE A 47 21.69 -13.09 -11.68
N ASN A 48 22.27 -14.17 -12.21
CA ASN A 48 23.04 -14.15 -13.45
C ASN A 48 22.17 -13.82 -14.67
N LEU A 49 20.92 -14.31 -14.72
CA LEU A 49 19.95 -13.96 -15.76
C LEU A 49 19.70 -12.45 -15.78
N ILE A 50 19.35 -11.84 -14.65
CA ILE A 50 19.10 -10.39 -14.55
C ILE A 50 20.34 -9.60 -15.01
N ARG A 51 21.54 -10.02 -14.61
CA ARG A 51 22.79 -9.38 -15.03
C ARG A 51 22.99 -9.46 -16.54
N ALA A 52 22.66 -10.59 -17.15
CA ALA A 52 22.79 -10.79 -18.60
C ALA A 52 21.75 -9.99 -19.38
N GLU A 53 20.52 -9.85 -18.85
CA GLU A 53 19.45 -9.06 -19.47
C GLU A 53 19.72 -7.55 -19.42
N TYR A 54 20.35 -7.06 -18.34
CA TYR A 54 20.61 -5.63 -18.13
C TYR A 54 22.12 -5.35 -17.91
N PRO A 55 23.00 -5.62 -18.88
CA PRO A 55 24.45 -5.67 -18.66
C PRO A 55 25.10 -4.32 -18.33
N ASN A 56 24.47 -3.20 -18.71
CA ASN A 56 25.08 -1.87 -18.66
C ASN A 56 24.49 -0.97 -17.56
N SER A 57 23.54 -1.47 -16.76
CA SER A 57 22.79 -0.63 -15.82
C SER A 57 22.52 -1.36 -14.52
N LEU A 58 23.19 -0.95 -13.45
CA LEU A 58 22.92 -1.45 -12.09
C LEU A 58 21.54 -1.00 -11.61
N GLN A 59 21.08 0.16 -12.07
CA GLN A 59 19.74 0.65 -11.78
C GLN A 59 18.70 -0.29 -12.38
N ASP A 60 18.84 -0.68 -13.66
CA ASP A 60 17.90 -1.60 -14.30
C ASP A 60 17.97 -3.01 -13.68
N GLN A 61 19.17 -3.50 -13.32
CA GLN A 61 19.34 -4.75 -12.58
C GLN A 61 18.62 -4.70 -11.22
N SER A 62 18.82 -3.61 -10.47
CA SER A 62 18.16 -3.37 -9.18
C SER A 62 16.64 -3.31 -9.33
N HIS A 63 16.17 -2.64 -10.37
CA HIS A 63 14.75 -2.46 -10.65
C HIS A 63 14.08 -3.78 -11.05
N ALA A 64 14.71 -4.56 -11.92
CA ALA A 64 14.24 -5.88 -12.31
C ALA A 64 14.11 -6.82 -11.10
N LEU A 65 15.12 -6.85 -10.22
CA LEU A 65 15.07 -7.60 -8.96
C LEU A 65 13.83 -7.19 -8.13
N LEU A 66 13.66 -5.89 -7.92
CA LEU A 66 12.58 -5.36 -7.08
C LEU A 66 11.19 -5.63 -7.67
N ARG A 67 11.03 -5.60 -9.00
CA ARG A 67 9.78 -6.02 -9.66
C ARG A 67 9.47 -7.49 -9.42
N PHE A 68 10.44 -8.39 -9.64
CA PHE A 68 10.23 -9.82 -9.42
C PHE A 68 9.91 -10.13 -7.95
N TRP A 69 10.49 -9.39 -7.01
CA TRP A 69 10.19 -9.54 -5.59
C TRP A 69 8.81 -8.98 -5.22
N ALA A 70 8.42 -7.81 -5.74
CA ALA A 70 7.16 -7.15 -5.42
C ALA A 70 5.92 -7.97 -5.79
N GLU A 71 6.06 -8.90 -6.75
CA GLU A 71 5.03 -9.87 -7.13
C GLU A 71 4.82 -10.98 -6.08
N GLN A 72 5.78 -11.21 -5.18
CA GLN A 72 5.84 -12.39 -4.31
C GLN A 72 5.63 -12.08 -2.83
N GLU A 73 6.12 -10.93 -2.34
CA GLU A 73 6.12 -10.62 -0.91
C GLU A 73 5.79 -9.15 -0.58
N GLY A 74 5.48 -8.89 0.69
CA GLY A 74 5.10 -7.56 1.18
C GLY A 74 6.27 -6.68 1.62
N LYS A 75 6.05 -5.35 1.59
CA LYS A 75 6.99 -4.25 1.95
C LYS A 75 7.78 -4.46 3.27
N THR A 76 7.21 -5.14 4.26
CA THR A 76 7.86 -5.39 5.55
C THR A 76 9.04 -6.36 5.44
N THR A 77 9.02 -7.30 4.48
CA THR A 77 10.16 -8.19 4.26
C THR A 77 11.33 -7.44 3.64
N LEU A 78 11.08 -6.56 2.67
CA LEU A 78 12.12 -5.74 2.05
C LEU A 78 12.88 -4.89 3.06
N ILE A 79 12.18 -4.24 3.98
CA ILE A 79 12.82 -3.45 5.05
C ILE A 79 13.75 -4.32 5.89
N LYS A 80 13.29 -5.51 6.31
CA LYS A 80 14.12 -6.44 7.10
C LYS A 80 15.38 -6.88 6.34
N ARG A 81 15.25 -7.22 5.06
CA ARG A 81 16.40 -7.64 4.23
C ARG A 81 17.37 -6.51 3.94
N LEU A 82 16.88 -5.29 3.74
CA LEU A 82 17.74 -4.11 3.61
C LEU A 82 18.51 -3.82 4.91
N THR A 83 17.87 -3.98 6.07
CA THR A 83 18.55 -3.88 7.36
C THR A 83 19.64 -4.96 7.52
N SER A 84 19.39 -6.21 7.10
CA SER A 84 20.39 -7.29 7.25
C SER A 84 21.63 -7.07 6.38
N ILE A 85 21.49 -6.44 5.21
CA ILE A 85 22.63 -6.03 4.36
C ILE A 85 23.15 -4.63 4.69
N ASN A 86 22.74 -4.07 5.85
CA ASN A 86 23.18 -2.79 6.37
C ASN A 86 22.91 -1.57 5.44
N ARG A 87 21.83 -1.62 4.65
CA ARG A 87 21.36 -0.53 3.78
C ARG A 87 20.30 0.33 4.48
N MET A 88 20.71 0.93 5.60
CA MET A 88 19.84 1.75 6.44
C MET A 88 19.37 3.04 5.76
N ASP A 89 20.19 3.57 4.84
CA ASP A 89 19.87 4.71 4.00
C ASP A 89 18.61 4.49 3.17
N ILE A 90 18.45 3.29 2.59
CA ILE A 90 17.25 2.91 1.82
C ILE A 90 16.06 2.67 2.74
N VAL A 91 16.27 2.05 3.89
CA VAL A 91 15.16 1.84 4.85
C VAL A 91 14.58 3.18 5.27
N HIS A 92 15.41 4.17 5.60
CA HIS A 92 14.92 5.52 5.91
C HIS A 92 14.24 6.18 4.71
N LEU A 93 14.71 5.96 3.48
CA LEU A 93 14.03 6.43 2.27
C LEU A 93 12.59 5.89 2.18
N ILE A 94 12.42 4.59 2.45
CA ILE A 94 11.11 3.92 2.44
C ILE A 94 10.22 4.49 3.56
N GLU A 95 10.72 4.55 4.78
CA GLU A 95 9.96 4.99 5.95
C GLU A 95 9.54 6.47 5.87
N THR A 96 10.40 7.33 5.33
CA THR A 96 10.15 8.78 5.34
C THR A 96 9.44 9.28 4.10
N LYS A 97 9.82 8.82 2.91
CA LYS A 97 9.26 9.32 1.64
C LYS A 97 8.11 8.47 1.16
N ILE A 98 8.27 7.15 1.18
CA ILE A 98 7.30 6.24 0.58
C ILE A 98 6.11 5.97 1.51
N MET A 99 6.35 5.73 2.80
CA MET A 99 5.27 5.46 3.76
C MET A 99 4.45 6.71 4.07
N LYS A 100 5.07 7.89 4.09
CA LYS A 100 4.34 9.15 4.29
C LYS A 100 3.39 9.45 3.11
N SER A 101 3.84 9.31 1.86
CA SER A 101 2.96 9.50 0.69
C SER A 101 1.80 8.50 0.70
N THR A 102 2.04 7.23 1.05
CA THR A 102 0.96 6.22 1.12
C THR A 102 -0.10 6.60 2.16
N ARG A 103 0.32 7.10 3.33
CA ARG A 103 -0.61 7.53 4.39
C ARG A 103 -1.40 8.78 3.98
N ASP A 104 -0.72 9.77 3.42
CA ASP A 104 -1.34 11.01 3.00
C ASP A 104 -2.36 10.74 1.87
N GLU A 105 -2.01 9.91 0.88
CA GLU A 105 -2.92 9.44 -0.19
C GLU A 105 -4.17 8.77 0.38
N THR A 106 -4.03 7.80 1.30
CA THR A 106 -5.20 7.17 1.92
C THR A 106 -6.06 8.16 2.70
N SER A 107 -5.46 9.13 3.38
CA SER A 107 -6.18 10.16 4.13
C SER A 107 -7.00 11.08 3.23
N HIS A 108 -6.48 11.43 2.05
CA HIS A 108 -7.22 12.21 1.06
C HIS A 108 -8.43 11.42 0.55
N THR A 109 -8.27 10.14 0.24
CA THR A 109 -9.38 9.29 -0.21
C THR A 109 -10.49 9.20 0.84
N TYR A 110 -10.16 8.98 2.12
CA TYR A 110 -11.19 8.95 3.18
C TYR A 110 -11.93 10.28 3.33
N ALA A 111 -11.23 11.41 3.25
CA ALA A 111 -11.84 12.74 3.37
C ALA A 111 -12.77 13.10 2.19
N GLU A 112 -12.39 12.72 0.97
CA GLU A 112 -13.21 12.94 -0.24
C GLU A 112 -14.48 12.07 -0.25
N ILE A 113 -14.38 10.85 0.29
CA ILE A 113 -15.55 9.97 0.51
C ILE A 113 -16.51 10.60 1.51
N GLU A 114 -16.03 11.12 2.65
CA GLU A 114 -16.86 11.81 3.64
C GLU A 114 -17.56 13.04 3.05
N GLN A 115 -16.85 13.82 2.23
CA GLN A 115 -17.40 14.99 1.57
C GLN A 115 -18.56 14.63 0.62
N THR A 116 -18.45 13.52 -0.11
CA THR A 116 -19.49 13.06 -1.04
C THR A 116 -20.73 12.56 -0.31
N ILE A 117 -20.56 11.85 0.82
CA ILE A 117 -21.68 11.40 1.68
C ILE A 117 -22.41 12.60 2.31
N ALA A 118 -21.68 13.66 2.67
CA ALA A 118 -22.27 14.87 3.23
C ALA A 118 -23.09 15.69 2.22
N LEU A 119 -22.84 15.52 0.91
CA LEU A 119 -23.49 16.28 -0.17
C LEU A 119 -24.81 15.68 -0.67
N ASP A 120 -25.22 14.47 -0.26
CA ASP A 120 -26.49 13.84 -0.68
C ASP A 120 -27.70 14.18 0.21
N HIS A 121 -27.61 15.17 1.10
CA HIS A 121 -28.70 15.51 2.04
C HIS A 121 -29.45 16.82 1.73
N SER A 122 -29.44 17.32 0.48
CA SER A 122 -30.47 18.24 0.01
C SER A 122 -31.56 17.48 -0.77
N GLU A 123 -32.41 16.78 -0.03
CA GLU A 123 -33.82 16.39 -0.32
C GLU A 123 -34.15 14.95 0.10
N GLY A 124 -34.26 14.72 1.41
CA GLY A 124 -34.75 13.46 1.97
C GLY A 124 -35.57 13.61 3.25
N LYS A 125 -36.15 14.79 3.51
CA LYS A 125 -36.91 15.10 4.76
C LYS A 125 -38.23 14.34 4.93
N SER A 126 -38.61 13.43 4.04
CA SER A 126 -39.94 12.79 4.07
C SER A 126 -39.98 11.30 4.44
N TYR A 127 -38.84 10.60 4.52
CA TYR A 127 -38.85 9.17 4.89
C TYR A 127 -38.53 8.91 6.38
N PHE A 128 -37.93 9.88 7.08
CA PHE A 128 -37.53 9.76 8.49
C PHE A 128 -38.67 9.95 9.50
N LYS A 129 -39.94 9.88 9.06
CA LYS A 129 -41.09 9.89 9.97
C LYS A 129 -41.79 8.54 10.10
N ASN A 130 -41.42 7.53 9.31
CA ASN A 130 -42.07 6.21 9.33
C ASN A 130 -41.17 5.03 9.72
N ILE A 131 -39.87 5.25 10.00
CA ILE A 131 -38.93 4.16 10.37
C ILE A 131 -38.77 4.03 11.89
N ASN A 132 -39.41 4.90 12.70
CA ASN A 132 -39.42 4.78 14.17
C ASN A 132 -40.20 3.55 14.70
N HIS A 133 -40.81 2.75 13.83
CA HIS A 133 -41.63 1.62 14.25
C HIS A 133 -41.10 0.22 13.82
N LEU A 134 -39.97 0.12 13.11
CA LEU A 134 -39.51 -1.18 12.57
C LEU A 134 -38.04 -1.56 12.80
N THR A 135 -37.21 -0.74 13.46
CA THR A 135 -35.79 -1.09 13.68
C THR A 135 -35.49 -1.71 15.05
N GLN A 136 -36.48 -1.92 15.92
CA GLN A 136 -36.23 -2.57 17.21
C GLN A 136 -35.91 -4.08 17.08
N THR A 137 -35.97 -4.69 15.89
CA THR A 137 -35.89 -6.17 15.77
C THR A 137 -34.75 -6.72 14.89
N THR A 138 -33.76 -5.93 14.49
CA THR A 138 -32.58 -6.53 13.82
C THR A 138 -31.26 -5.91 14.25
N PHE A 139 -31.03 -5.89 15.56
CA PHE A 139 -29.69 -6.18 16.06
C PHE A 139 -29.35 -7.60 15.61
N ILE A 140 -28.49 -7.79 14.61
CA ILE A 140 -27.57 -8.93 14.48
C ILE A 140 -26.69 -8.71 13.23
N THR A 141 -25.38 -8.64 13.50
CA THR A 141 -24.22 -8.90 12.62
C THR A 141 -24.18 -8.26 11.22
N ILE A 142 -23.43 -7.16 11.08
CA ILE A 142 -22.22 -7.11 10.23
C ILE A 142 -21.25 -6.07 10.84
N LEU A 143 -20.50 -6.48 11.87
CA LEU A 143 -19.35 -5.71 12.39
C LEU A 143 -18.09 -6.43 11.90
N LEU A 144 -17.36 -5.84 10.95
CA LEU A 144 -16.07 -6.37 10.48
C LEU A 144 -14.97 -6.18 11.56
N PRO A 145 -13.96 -7.07 11.64
CA PRO A 145 -13.28 -7.42 12.89
C PRO A 145 -12.06 -6.56 13.27
N THR A 146 -11.75 -5.46 12.59
CA THR A 146 -10.41 -4.86 12.69
C THR A 146 -10.27 -3.66 13.63
N GLN A 147 -11.34 -3.13 14.22
CA GLN A 147 -11.22 -2.01 15.17
C GLN A 147 -11.04 -2.40 16.64
N PHE A 148 -11.15 -3.68 17.01
CA PHE A 148 -11.05 -4.07 18.42
C PHE A 148 -9.63 -4.13 18.98
N MET A 149 -8.58 -4.02 18.16
CA MET A 149 -7.20 -4.14 18.66
C MET A 149 -6.58 -2.79 19.08
N ILE A 150 -7.20 -1.66 18.77
CA ILE A 150 -6.63 -0.33 19.11
C ILE A 150 -7.23 0.25 20.41
N LEU A 151 -8.36 -0.26 20.92
CA LEU A 151 -8.98 0.25 22.15
C LEU A 151 -8.77 -0.60 23.42
N ARG A 152 -7.80 -1.52 23.44
CA ARG A 152 -7.39 -2.22 24.68
C ARG A 152 -6.03 -1.86 25.24
N PHE A 153 -5.27 -0.97 24.60
CA PHE A 153 -3.95 -0.55 25.11
C PHE A 153 -3.89 0.87 25.71
N LEU A 154 -5.02 1.61 25.72
CA LEU A 154 -5.10 2.95 26.33
C LEU A 154 -6.05 3.04 27.54
N CYS A 155 -6.38 1.90 28.18
CA CYS A 155 -7.09 1.89 29.46
C CYS A 155 -6.45 0.93 30.49
N SER A 156 -5.13 0.81 30.44
CA SER A 156 -4.31 0.25 31.53
C SER A 156 -2.92 0.88 31.50
N SER A 157 -2.85 2.17 31.80
CA SER A 157 -1.80 2.73 32.65
C SER A 157 -2.23 4.10 33.19
#